data_AF-J9DCV1-F1
#
_entry.id   AF-J9DCV1-F1
#
_cell.length_a   1.000
_cell.length_b   1.000
_cell.length_c   1.000
_cell.angle_alpha   90.00
_cell.angle_beta   90.00
_cell.angle_gamma   90.00
#
_symmetry.space_group_name_H-M   'P 1'
#
loop_
_entity.id
_entity.type
_entity.pdbx_description
1 polymer ?
#
loop_
_entity_poly.entity_id
_entity_poly.type
_entity_poly.pdbx_seq_one_letter_code
_entity_poly.pdbx_strand_id
1 'polypeptide(L)' 'FKDRYEDIAAILGLTPIQRQQIFTINALNNHEGRSYFKEVWICRGQNSDVYGVEEAPECYWAYTTERTE' A
#
# COMPACT_ATOMS: atom_id res chain seq x y z
N PHE A 1 -10.47 -10.20 -10.39
CA PHE A 1 -9.66 -9.57 -9.32
C PHE A 1 -10.38 -9.52 -7.97
N LYS A 2 -11.70 -9.29 -7.90
CA LYS A 2 -12.46 -9.31 -6.63
C LYS A 2 -12.65 -10.71 -6.03
N ASP A 3 -12.88 -11.74 -6.86
CA ASP A 3 -13.17 -13.10 -6.38
C ASP A 3 -12.04 -13.76 -5.58
N ARG A 4 -10.78 -13.51 -5.94
CA ARG A 4 -9.62 -14.08 -5.22
C ARG A 4 -9.26 -13.31 -3.96
N TYR A 5 -9.89 -12.17 -3.72
CA TYR A 5 -9.56 -11.34 -2.55
C TYR A 5 -10.01 -12.02 -1.27
N GLU A 6 -11.15 -12.72 -1.27
CA GLU A 6 -11.63 -13.46 -0.11
C GLU A 6 -10.65 -14.56 0.29
N ASP A 7 -10.11 -15.30 -0.69
CA ASP A 7 -9.08 -16.32 -0.46
C ASP A 7 -7.79 -15.69 0.13
N ILE A 8 -7.34 -14.57 -0.43
CA ILE A 8 -6.15 -13.85 0.05
C ILE A 8 -6.37 -13.30 1.47
N ALA A 9 -7.55 -12.75 1.75
CA ALA A 9 -7.91 -12.23 3.06
C ALA A 9 -7.99 -13.34 4.11
N ALA A 10 -8.51 -14.51 3.74
CA ALA A 10 -8.55 -15.70 4.59
C ALA A 10 -7.13 -16.21 4.91
N ILE A 11 -6.25 -16.29 3.90
CA ILE A 11 -4.84 -16.71 4.08
C ILE A 11 -4.09 -15.75 5.00
N LEU A 12 -4.31 -14.44 4.85
CA LEU A 12 -3.67 -13.40 5.64
C LEU A 12 -4.35 -13.16 7.01
N GLY A 13 -5.47 -13.84 7.29
CA GLY A 13 -6.22 -13.68 8.54
C GLY A 13 -6.78 -12.26 8.74
N LEU A 14 -7.10 -11.56 7.65
CA LEU A 14 -7.55 -10.17 7.72
C LEU A 14 -8.95 -10.07 8.30
N THR A 15 -9.12 -9.13 9.23
CA THR A 15 -10.44 -8.74 9.72
C THR A 15 -11.19 -7.93 8.65
N PRO A 16 -12.54 -7.88 8.69
CA PRO A 16 -13.32 -7.05 7.78
C PRO A 16 -12.95 -5.56 7.87
N ILE A 17 -12.50 -5.08 9.04
CA ILE A 17 -12.02 -3.71 9.25
C ILE A 17 -10.73 -3.46 8.47
N GLN A 18 -9.74 -4.36 8.59
CA GLN A 18 -8.48 -4.27 7.84
C GLN A 18 -8.70 -4.33 6.33
N ARG A 19 -9.61 -5.20 5.90
CA ARG A 19 -10.03 -5.25 4.50
C ARG A 19 -10.60 -3.92 4.02
N GLN A 20 -11.45 -3.28 4.83
CA GLN A 20 -12.00 -1.97 4.50
C GLN A 20 -10.89 -0.91 4.41
N GLN A 21 -9.94 -0.89 5.36
CA GLN A 21 -8.79 0.01 5.33
C GLN A 21 -8.00 -0.12 4.02
N ILE A 22 -7.74 -1.37 3.57
CA ILE A 22 -7.02 -1.65 2.33
C ILE A 22 -7.77 -1.13 1.09
N PHE A 23 -9.09 -1.30 1.04
CA PHE A 23 -9.89 -0.80 -0.08
C PHE A 23 -10.01 0.72 -0.10
N THR A 24 -9.82 1.39 1.04
CA THR A 24 -9.86 2.85 1.14
C THR A 24 -8.53 3.54 0.89
N ILE A 25 -7.42 2.80 0.68
CA ILE A 25 -6.12 3.39 0.35
C ILE A 25 -6.26 4.19 -0.96
N ASN A 26 -5.71 5.41 -0.99
CA ASN A 26 -5.78 6.38 -2.09
C ASN A 26 -7.19 6.90 -2.42
N ALA A 27 -8.20 6.63 -1.58
CA ALA A 27 -9.54 7.18 -1.76
C ALA A 27 -9.71 8.59 -1.16
N LEU A 28 -8.76 9.02 -0.32
CA LEU A 28 -8.79 10.34 0.32
C LEU A 28 -8.10 11.37 -0.56
N ASN A 29 -8.73 12.53 -0.74
CA ASN A 29 -8.12 13.64 -1.46
C ASN A 29 -7.24 14.47 -0.52
N ASN A 30 -6.12 13.89 -0.07
CA ASN A 30 -5.20 14.49 0.91
C ASN A 30 -3.88 15.01 0.29
N HIS A 31 -3.86 15.20 -1.02
CA HIS A 31 -2.67 15.63 -1.76
C HIS A 31 -2.46 17.15 -1.79
N GLU A 32 -3.49 17.95 -1.45
CA GLU A 32 -3.37 19.41 -1.46
C GLU A 32 -2.42 19.89 -0.36
N GLY A 33 -1.40 20.67 -0.75
CA GLY A 33 -0.43 21.25 0.19
C GLY A 33 0.57 20.27 0.80
N ARG A 34 0.67 19.03 0.28
CA ARG A 34 1.61 18.02 0.75
C ARG A 34 2.64 17.66 -0.32
N SER A 35 3.83 17.25 0.12
CA SER A 35 4.85 16.66 -0.75
C SER A 35 4.34 15.37 -1.39
N TYR A 36 5.02 14.85 -2.41
CA TYR A 36 4.67 13.54 -2.98
C TYR A 36 4.79 12.45 -1.91
N PHE A 37 3.71 11.69 -1.71
CA PHE A 37 3.70 10.51 -0.86
C PHE A 37 2.88 9.41 -1.52
N LYS A 38 3.14 8.17 -1.13
CA LYS A 38 2.29 7.02 -1.45
C LYS A 38 1.59 6.53 -0.20
N GLU A 39 0.32 6.21 -0.30
CA GLU A 39 -0.39 5.57 0.79
C GLU A 39 -0.18 4.05 0.75
N VAL A 40 0.19 3.48 1.89
CA VAL A 40 0.41 2.05 2.08
C VAL A 40 -0.31 1.57 3.33
N TRP A 41 -0.90 0.38 3.28
CA TRP A 41 -1.42 -0.27 4.47
C TRP A 41 -0.35 -1.17 5.09
N ILE A 42 -0.11 -1.00 6.39
CA ILE A 42 0.90 -1.77 7.11
C ILE A 42 0.26 -2.37 8.35
N CYS A 43 0.49 -3.68 8.56
CA CYS A 43 0.08 -4.40 9.75
C CYS A 43 1.31 -4.75 10.61
N ARG A 44 1.27 -4.36 11.89
CA ARG A 44 2.28 -4.62 12.91
C ARG A 44 1.63 -5.37 14.07
N GLY A 45 1.49 -6.69 13.91
CA GLY A 45 0.87 -7.53 14.93
C GLY A 45 -0.63 -7.24 15.05
N GLN A 46 -1.06 -6.67 16.17
CA GLN A 46 -2.46 -6.30 16.41
C GLN A 46 -2.84 -4.92 15.85
N ASN A 47 -1.85 -4.07 15.54
CA ASN A 47 -2.07 -2.72 15.05
C ASN A 47 -1.97 -2.70 13.52
N SER A 48 -2.95 -2.09 12.85
CA SER A 48 -2.97 -1.96 11.40
C SER A 48 -3.63 -0.66 10.99
N ASP A 49 -2.92 0.13 10.19
CA ASP A 49 -3.37 1.45 9.73
C ASP A 49 -2.82 1.75 8.33
N VAL A 50 -3.38 2.80 7.71
CA VAL A 50 -2.92 3.35 6.43
C VAL A 50 -1.94 4.49 6.72
N TYR A 51 -0.76 4.41 6.12
CA TYR A 51 0.33 5.36 6.31
C TYR A 51 0.68 6.05 4.99
N GLY A 52 0.95 7.35 5.05
CA GLY A 52 1.55 8.10 3.94
C GLY A 52 3.07 8.04 4.03
N VAL A 53 3.71 7.49 3.00
CA VAL A 53 5.16 7.34 2.92
C VAL A 53 5.72 8.41 1.97
N GLU A 54 6.47 9.35 2.54
CA GLU A 54 7.14 10.47 1.86
C GLU A 54 8.55 10.05 1.41
N GLU A 55 8.64 9.07 0.53
CA GLU A 55 9.92 8.68 -0.08
C GLU A 55 10.23 9.56 -1.29
N ALA A 56 11.49 9.97 -1.41
CA ALA A 56 11.95 10.72 -2.55
C ALA A 56 11.79 9.88 -3.84
N PRO A 57 11.41 10.50 -4.97
CA PRO A 57 11.15 9.77 -6.21
C PRO A 57 12.39 9.00 -6.70
N GLU A 58 13.61 9.46 -6.38
CA GLU A 58 14.84 8.76 -6.75
C GLU A 58 14.96 7.37 -6.10
N CYS A 59 14.41 7.17 -4.91
CA CYS A 59 14.40 5.88 -4.23
C CYS A 59 13.57 4.82 -4.97
N TYR A 60 12.63 5.24 -5.83
CA TYR A 60 11.85 4.33 -6.68
C TYR A 60 12.50 4.03 -8.03
N TRP A 61 13.58 4.73 -8.39
CA TRP A 61 14.33 4.42 -9.60
C TRP A 61 15.15 3.16 -9.40
N ALA A 62 14.54 2.01 -9.73
CA ALA A 62 15.26 0.77 -9.88
C ALA A 62 16.15 0.88 -11.13
N TYR A 63 17.42 1.23 -10.95
CA TYR A 63 18.41 1.11 -12.01
C TYR A 63 18.70 -0.37 -12.23
N THR A 64 17.96 -1.00 -13.15
CA THR A 64 18.32 -2.35 -13.59
C THR A 64 19.63 -2.23 -14.36
N THR A 65 20.72 -2.72 -13.77
CA THR A 65 21.99 -2.90 -14.49
C THR A 65 21.93 -4.20 -15.29
N GLU A 66 20.82 -4.43 -15.98
CA GLU A 66 20.72 -5.56 -16.90
C GLU A 66 21.56 -5.23 -18.12
N ARG A 67 22.72 -5.89 -18.23
CA ARG A 67 23.49 -5.92 -19.48
C ARG A 67 22.58 -6.44 -20.57
N THR A 68 22.45 -5.67 -21.64
CA THR A 68 21.91 -6.15 -22.91
C THR A 68 22.88 -7.23 -23.42
N GLU A 69 22.48 -8.50 -23.32
CA GLU A 69 23.14 -9.64 -23.98
C GLU A 69 22.78 -9.67 -25.47
#